data_AF-A0A8J9S4V3-F1
#
_entry.id   AF-A0A8J9S4V3-F1
#
_cell.length_a   1.000
_cell.length_b   1.000
_cell.length_c   1.000
_cell.angle_alpha   90.00
_cell.angle_beta   90.00
_cell.angle_gamma   90.00
#
_symmetry.space_group_name_H-M   'P 1'
#
loop_
_entity.id
_entity.type
_entity.pdbx_description
1 polymer ?
#
loop_
_entity_poly.entity_id
_entity_poly.type
_entity_poly.pdbx_seq_one_letter_code
_entity_poly.pdbx_strand_id
1 'polypeptide(L)'
;MTVSALSMLLVSPDLYQRSALPFPAVQPFVSANIMTTPSSGAASSNSCCSSTSLGVTAGPAFDTAALAFFGGLRIPASLLAGSSLASLFAMVQQAKATKTLSRTERVALWVYHSSALGTLCLSLLTVITTTVGSTLLLLGRFDVSQYGDVYHFLRGNFLMEFVVSRWSFLCSVQLFLLAIMNRVLLEFDLLKPGRRTIGLLVAAAMMGLIAHCLSYINTTLNCWPNLLYMTKQVVEVSTES
;
A
#
# COMPACT_ATOMS: atom_id res chain seq x y z
N MET A 1 -10.45 5.89 -32.98
CA MET A 1 -10.72 4.44 -32.78
C MET A 1 -9.67 3.90 -31.83
N THR A 2 -10.01 3.80 -30.53
CA THR A 2 -9.39 2.95 -29.48
C THR A 2 -9.81 3.49 -28.10
N VAL A 3 -11.05 3.25 -27.69
CA VAL A 3 -11.50 3.36 -26.29
C VAL A 3 -12.11 2.02 -25.81
N SER A 4 -12.18 1.01 -26.67
CA SER A 4 -12.96 -0.21 -26.41
C SER A 4 -12.22 -1.35 -25.70
N ALA A 5 -10.97 -1.16 -25.28
CA ALA A 5 -10.19 -2.22 -24.63
C ALA A 5 -10.19 -2.16 -23.09
N LEU A 6 -10.65 -1.05 -22.49
CA LEU A 6 -10.66 -0.92 -21.02
C LEU A 6 -11.94 -1.49 -20.36
N SER A 7 -12.97 -1.81 -21.14
CA SER A 7 -14.25 -2.34 -20.66
C SER A 7 -14.26 -3.87 -20.47
N MET A 8 -13.20 -4.59 -20.85
CA MET A 8 -13.09 -6.04 -20.65
C MET A 8 -12.45 -6.45 -19.30
N LEU A 9 -12.07 -5.50 -18.45
CA LEU A 9 -11.58 -5.79 -17.09
C LEU A 9 -12.70 -5.77 -16.02
N LEU A 10 -13.96 -5.64 -16.40
CA LEU A 10 -15.09 -5.91 -15.52
C LEU A 10 -15.26 -7.43 -15.39
N VAL A 11 -14.49 -8.00 -14.47
CA VAL A 11 -14.67 -9.36 -13.96
C VAL A 11 -16.09 -9.49 -13.43
N SER A 12 -16.87 -10.43 -13.99
CA SER A 12 -18.23 -10.73 -13.55
C SER A 12 -18.23 -11.10 -12.04
N PRO A 13 -19.09 -10.47 -11.22
CA PRO A 13 -19.16 -10.72 -9.78
C PRO A 13 -19.73 -12.12 -9.41
N ASP A 14 -20.28 -12.87 -10.37
CA ASP A 14 -21.02 -14.11 -10.10
C ASP A 14 -20.16 -15.38 -9.90
N LEU A 15 -18.83 -15.30 -9.98
CA LEU A 15 -17.95 -16.46 -9.75
C LEU A 15 -17.47 -16.63 -8.29
N TYR A 16 -17.82 -15.73 -7.37
CA TYR A 16 -17.22 -15.72 -6.02
C TYR A 16 -17.95 -16.59 -4.98
N GLN A 17 -19.03 -17.30 -5.35
CA GLN A 17 -19.85 -18.05 -4.37
C GLN A 17 -19.49 -19.54 -4.24
N ARG A 18 -18.40 -20.01 -4.84
CA ARG A 18 -17.97 -21.43 -4.75
C ARG A 18 -16.48 -21.59 -4.45
N SER A 19 -16.10 -21.39 -3.19
CA SER A 19 -15.08 -22.22 -2.50
C SER A 19 -14.83 -21.67 -1.08
N ALA A 20 -15.63 -22.12 -0.11
CA ALA A 20 -15.18 -22.15 1.28
C ALA A 20 -14.17 -23.31 1.44
N LEU A 21 -13.01 -23.17 0.81
CA LEU A 21 -11.86 -24.00 1.15
C LEU A 21 -11.18 -23.36 2.36
N PRO A 22 -10.71 -24.15 3.34
CA PRO A 22 -9.88 -23.63 4.41
C PRO A 22 -8.66 -22.96 3.77
N PHE A 23 -8.53 -21.65 3.99
CA PHE A 23 -7.37 -20.89 3.53
C PHE A 23 -6.10 -21.58 4.06
N PRO A 24 -5.10 -21.85 3.21
CA PRO A 24 -3.80 -22.24 3.72
C PRO A 24 -3.32 -21.11 4.63
N ALA A 25 -2.85 -21.46 5.84
CA ALA A 25 -2.25 -20.52 6.75
C ALA A 25 -1.16 -19.75 5.99
N VAL A 26 -1.43 -18.47 5.71
CA VAL A 26 -0.45 -17.55 5.14
C VAL A 26 0.66 -17.50 6.17
N GLN A 27 1.79 -18.16 5.86
CA GLN A 27 2.96 -18.06 6.71
C GLN A 27 3.30 -16.57 6.79
N PRO A 28 3.47 -16.01 7.99
CA PRO A 28 3.92 -14.63 8.12
C PRO A 28 5.20 -14.49 7.30
N PHE A 29 5.28 -13.44 6.49
CA PHE A 29 6.53 -13.02 5.89
C PHE A 29 7.43 -12.57 7.05
N VAL A 30 8.07 -13.54 7.69
CA VAL A 30 9.10 -13.32 8.71
C VAL A 30 10.27 -12.73 7.95
N SER A 31 10.38 -11.40 8.00
CA SER A 31 11.65 -10.73 7.78
C SER A 31 12.59 -11.19 8.90
N ALA A 32 13.20 -12.36 8.71
CA ALA A 32 14.26 -12.88 9.55
C ALA A 32 15.50 -12.01 9.31
N ASN A 33 15.68 -11.01 10.18
CA ASN A 33 16.99 -10.55 10.64
C ASN A 33 16.78 -9.52 11.77
N ILE A 34 16.35 -10.01 12.93
CA ILE A 34 16.64 -9.35 14.21
C ILE A 34 17.87 -10.07 14.77
N MET A 35 19.03 -9.44 14.61
CA MET A 35 20.26 -9.81 15.28
C MET A 35 20.05 -9.61 16.79
N THR A 36 19.70 -10.67 17.49
CA THR A 36 19.58 -10.69 18.94
C THR A 36 20.98 -10.63 19.56
N THR A 37 21.34 -9.49 20.14
CA THR A 37 22.41 -9.44 21.16
C THR A 37 21.80 -9.78 22.52
N PRO A 38 22.36 -10.71 23.29
CA PRO A 38 21.95 -10.94 24.66
C PRO A 38 22.69 -9.98 25.58
N SER A 39 21.98 -9.09 26.28
CA SER A 39 22.50 -8.42 27.46
C SER A 39 21.66 -8.82 28.68
N SER A 40 22.18 -9.80 29.41
CA SER A 40 21.79 -10.14 30.76
C SER A 40 22.14 -9.00 31.71
N GLY A 41 21.13 -8.36 32.31
CA GLY A 41 21.28 -7.38 33.38
C GLY A 41 20.17 -7.57 34.41
N ALA A 42 20.55 -7.96 35.62
CA ALA A 42 19.66 -8.31 36.72
C ALA A 42 19.12 -7.08 37.50
N ALA A 43 17.87 -7.24 37.95
CA ALA A 43 17.22 -6.73 39.16
C ALA A 43 17.25 -5.23 39.54
N SER A 44 16.05 -4.64 39.68
CA SER A 44 15.62 -4.04 40.96
C SER A 44 14.10 -3.86 41.00
N SER A 45 13.50 -4.48 42.01
CA SER A 45 12.13 -4.28 42.48
C SER A 45 11.95 -2.91 43.14
N ASN A 46 10.84 -2.24 42.86
CA ASN A 46 10.18 -1.31 43.79
C ASN A 46 8.69 -1.19 43.44
N SER A 47 7.85 -1.52 44.44
CA SER A 47 6.40 -1.39 44.41
C SER A 47 5.97 0.03 44.75
N CYS A 48 4.93 0.56 44.10
CA CYS A 48 3.95 1.40 44.80
C CYS A 48 2.63 1.49 44.01
N CYS A 49 1.55 1.05 44.66
CA CYS A 49 0.15 1.44 44.50
C CYS A 49 -0.31 1.89 43.10
N SER A 50 -0.76 0.92 42.29
CA SER A 50 -1.59 1.21 41.11
C SER A 50 -3.04 0.88 41.43
N SER A 51 -3.89 1.91 41.35
CA SER A 51 -5.34 1.82 41.39
C SER A 51 -5.83 0.71 40.47
N THR A 52 -6.59 -0.23 41.04
CA THR A 52 -7.22 -1.35 40.33
C THR A 52 -8.34 -0.82 39.44
N SER A 53 -8.00 -0.17 38.32
CA SER A 53 -8.89 -0.18 37.17
C SER A 53 -8.80 -1.58 36.60
N LEU A 54 -9.88 -2.35 36.70
CA LEU A 54 -10.07 -3.66 36.09
C LEU A 54 -10.12 -3.51 34.55
N GLY A 55 -9.06 -2.97 33.97
CA GLY A 55 -8.84 -2.94 32.53
C GLY A 55 -8.14 -4.23 32.18
N VAL A 56 -8.87 -5.14 31.54
CA VAL A 56 -8.28 -6.28 30.83
C VAL A 56 -7.30 -5.67 29.84
N THR A 57 -6.02 -5.72 30.20
CA THR A 57 -4.95 -5.17 29.39
C THR A 57 -4.84 -6.06 28.17
N ALA A 58 -4.85 -5.44 26.99
CA ALA A 58 -4.51 -6.09 25.73
C ALA A 58 -3.36 -7.07 25.96
N GLY A 59 -3.53 -8.34 25.55
CA GLY A 59 -2.43 -9.29 25.63
C GLY A 59 -1.25 -8.73 24.81
N PRO A 60 -0.01 -8.73 25.34
CA PRO A 60 1.14 -8.07 24.70
C PRO A 60 1.42 -8.53 23.26
N ALA A 61 0.89 -9.69 22.87
CA ALA A 61 0.94 -10.21 21.51
C ALA A 61 0.13 -9.39 20.49
N PHE A 62 -1.04 -8.87 20.86
CA PHE A 62 -1.90 -8.10 19.94
C PHE A 62 -1.29 -6.75 19.61
N ASP A 63 -0.81 -6.04 20.63
CA ASP A 63 -0.14 -4.74 20.45
C ASP A 63 1.12 -4.90 19.59
N THR A 64 1.91 -5.95 19.84
CA THR A 64 3.10 -6.25 19.05
C THR A 64 2.75 -6.51 17.58
N ALA A 65 1.71 -7.29 17.30
CA ALA A 65 1.27 -7.59 15.93
C ALA A 65 0.68 -6.36 15.22
N ALA A 66 -0.09 -5.54 15.94
CA ALA A 66 -0.65 -4.30 15.42
C ALA A 66 0.43 -3.26 15.09
N LEU A 67 1.43 -3.10 15.97
CA LEU A 67 2.62 -2.29 15.73
C LEU A 67 3.44 -2.82 14.55
N ALA A 68 3.58 -4.15 14.43
CA ALA A 68 4.26 -4.78 13.30
C ALA A 68 3.53 -4.50 11.98
N PHE A 69 2.19 -4.48 11.96
CA PHE A 69 1.42 -4.12 10.77
C PHE A 69 1.72 -2.67 10.31
N PHE A 70 1.59 -1.69 11.21
CA PHE A 70 1.84 -0.29 10.86
C PHE A 70 3.32 -0.04 10.52
N GLY A 71 4.24 -0.65 11.28
CA GLY A 71 5.68 -0.59 11.00
C GLY A 71 6.06 -1.21 9.65
N GLY A 72 5.42 -2.33 9.30
CA GLY A 72 5.61 -3.05 8.04
C GLY A 72 5.18 -2.26 6.81
N LEU A 73 4.20 -1.37 6.93
CA LEU A 73 3.78 -0.47 5.84
C LEU A 73 4.61 0.82 5.80
N ARG A 74 5.01 1.36 6.96
CA ARG A 74 5.66 2.67 7.06
C ARG A 74 7.02 2.75 6.38
N ILE A 75 7.86 1.73 6.56
CA ILE A 75 9.21 1.69 5.98
C ILE A 75 9.17 1.64 4.44
N PRO A 76 8.49 0.68 3.79
CA PRO A 76 8.42 0.64 2.33
C PRO A 76 7.69 1.86 1.76
N ALA A 77 6.67 2.42 2.44
CA ALA A 77 6.04 3.66 2.01
C ALA A 77 7.01 4.85 2.01
N SER A 78 7.90 4.93 3.01
CA SER A 78 8.92 5.99 3.06
C SER A 78 9.93 5.87 1.91
N LEU A 79 10.33 4.64 1.55
CA LEU A 79 11.18 4.38 0.39
C LEU A 79 10.50 4.74 -0.93
N LEU A 80 9.21 4.40 -1.08
CA LEU A 80 8.41 4.79 -2.24
C LEU A 80 8.30 6.32 -2.34
N ALA A 81 8.00 7.01 -1.23
CA ALA A 81 7.93 8.47 -1.19
C ALA A 81 9.26 9.11 -1.64
N GLY A 82 10.40 8.66 -1.10
CA GLY A 82 11.72 9.17 -1.49
C GLY A 82 12.04 8.90 -2.96
N SER A 83 11.73 7.70 -3.45
CA SER A 83 11.96 7.32 -4.85
C SER A 83 11.10 8.13 -5.81
N SER A 84 9.82 8.34 -5.47
CA SER A 84 8.90 9.17 -6.25
C SER A 84 9.33 10.63 -6.26
N LEU A 85 9.78 11.17 -5.12
CA LEU A 85 10.31 12.54 -5.04
C LEU A 85 11.52 12.71 -5.96
N ALA A 86 12.49 11.78 -5.93
CA ALA A 86 13.63 11.80 -6.83
C ALA A 86 13.21 11.71 -8.30
N SER A 87 12.21 10.87 -8.60
CA SER A 87 11.69 10.71 -9.97
C SER A 87 11.06 12.00 -10.51
N LEU A 88 10.38 12.80 -9.68
CA LEU A 88 9.80 14.07 -10.10
C LEU A 88 10.85 15.05 -10.61
N PHE A 89 12.06 15.02 -10.04
CA PHE A 89 13.17 15.89 -10.46
C PHE A 89 13.95 15.36 -11.66
N ALA A 90 13.95 14.04 -11.89
CA ALA A 90 14.74 13.41 -12.95
C ALA A 90 14.35 13.89 -14.37
N MET A 91 13.06 14.16 -14.62
CA MET A 91 12.55 14.50 -15.97
C MET A 91 12.19 15.97 -16.17
N VAL A 92 12.58 16.86 -15.25
CA VAL A 92 12.27 18.30 -15.34
C VAL A 92 12.85 18.95 -16.60
N GLN A 93 14.03 18.50 -17.05
CA GLN A 93 14.65 19.03 -18.26
C GLN A 93 13.86 18.63 -19.53
N GLN A 94 13.36 17.39 -19.59
CA GLN A 94 12.54 16.92 -20.70
C GLN A 94 11.20 17.66 -20.79
N ALA A 95 10.61 18.01 -19.65
CA ALA A 95 9.39 18.83 -19.62
C ALA A 95 9.59 20.24 -20.18
N LYS A 96 10.79 20.82 -20.10
CA LYS A 96 11.08 22.13 -20.72
C LYS A 96 11.17 22.05 -22.25
N ALA A 97 11.49 20.89 -22.81
CA ALA A 97 11.62 20.67 -24.25
C ALA A 97 10.30 20.29 -24.97
N THR A 98 9.13 20.56 -24.36
CA THR A 98 7.82 20.05 -24.83
C THR A 98 7.39 20.49 -26.24
N LYS A 99 8.01 21.53 -26.83
CA LYS A 99 7.62 22.07 -28.14
C LYS A 99 7.85 21.10 -29.31
N THR A 100 8.82 20.19 -29.21
CA THR A 100 9.17 19.23 -30.28
C THR A 100 8.60 17.83 -30.07
N LEU A 101 7.91 17.59 -28.94
CA LEU A 101 7.42 16.26 -28.58
C LEU A 101 6.13 15.89 -29.32
N SER A 102 6.04 14.61 -29.68
CA SER A 102 4.81 14.01 -30.22
C SER A 102 3.68 14.03 -29.19
N ARG A 103 2.43 13.91 -29.65
CA ARG A 103 1.25 13.83 -28.77
C ARG A 103 1.34 12.67 -27.78
N THR A 104 1.87 11.53 -28.23
CA THR A 104 2.01 10.32 -27.40
C THR A 104 3.05 10.49 -26.30
N GLU A 105 4.19 11.12 -26.60
CA GLU A 105 5.22 11.43 -25.60
C GLU A 105 4.70 12.43 -24.56
N ARG A 106 3.93 13.44 -25.00
CA ARG A 106 3.30 14.39 -24.09
C ARG A 106 2.33 13.73 -23.12
N VAL A 107 1.51 12.80 -23.60
CA VAL A 107 0.60 12.03 -22.74
C VAL A 107 1.38 11.14 -21.78
N ALA A 108 2.40 10.41 -22.25
CA ALA A 108 3.25 9.58 -21.40
C ALA A 108 3.96 10.41 -20.32
N LEU A 109 4.45 11.60 -20.66
CA LEU A 109 5.07 12.54 -19.72
C LEU A 109 4.07 13.04 -18.67
N TRP A 110 2.85 13.35 -19.09
CA TRP A 110 1.79 13.77 -18.16
C TRP A 110 1.39 12.63 -17.21
N VAL A 111 1.20 11.42 -17.72
CA VAL A 111 0.91 10.21 -16.92
C VAL A 111 2.06 9.90 -15.97
N TYR A 112 3.31 10.05 -16.42
CA TYR A 112 4.51 9.89 -15.58
C TYR A 112 4.48 10.84 -14.39
N HIS A 113 4.31 12.15 -14.62
CA HIS A 113 4.32 13.12 -13.53
C HIS A 113 3.13 12.97 -12.59
N SER A 114 1.93 12.70 -13.12
CA SER A 114 0.73 12.51 -12.28
C SER A 114 0.81 11.24 -11.44
N SER A 115 1.31 10.12 -12.00
CA SER A 115 1.51 8.88 -11.25
C SER A 115 2.63 8.99 -10.22
N ALA A 116 3.74 9.66 -10.53
CA ALA A 116 4.81 9.91 -9.57
C ALA A 116 4.35 10.81 -8.41
N LEU A 117 3.61 11.89 -8.70
CA LEU A 117 3.03 12.76 -7.68
C LEU A 117 1.99 12.03 -6.83
N GLY A 118 1.09 11.26 -7.47
CA GLY A 118 0.09 10.45 -6.77
C GLY A 118 0.74 9.41 -5.85
N THR A 119 1.81 8.75 -6.30
CA THR A 119 2.60 7.83 -5.47
C THR A 119 3.19 8.53 -4.25
N LEU A 120 3.77 9.72 -4.43
CA LEU A 120 4.34 10.51 -3.34
C LEU A 120 3.25 10.87 -2.30
N CYS A 121 2.12 11.42 -2.75
CA CYS A 121 1.02 11.81 -1.87
C CYS A 121 0.45 10.62 -1.09
N LEU A 122 0.15 9.50 -1.76
CA LEU A 122 -0.38 8.31 -1.10
C LEU A 122 0.63 7.64 -0.16
N SER A 123 1.91 7.67 -0.50
CA SER A 123 2.96 7.12 0.38
C SER A 123 3.16 7.99 1.62
N LEU A 124 3.13 9.32 1.50
CA LEU A 124 3.14 10.22 2.64
C LEU A 124 1.89 10.04 3.52
N LEU A 125 0.71 9.89 2.90
CA LEU A 125 -0.54 9.61 3.62
C LEU A 125 -0.43 8.29 4.41
N THR A 126 0.18 7.26 3.83
CA THR A 126 0.47 5.99 4.52
C THR A 126 1.40 6.21 5.71
N VAL A 127 2.49 6.95 5.55
CA VAL A 127 3.44 7.22 6.65
C VAL A 127 2.77 7.99 7.80
N ILE A 128 1.95 8.98 7.48
CA ILE A 128 1.21 9.77 8.48
C ILE A 128 0.21 8.89 9.21
N THR A 129 -0.68 8.20 8.48
CA THR A 129 -1.74 7.36 9.08
C THR A 129 -1.19 6.19 9.89
N THR A 130 -0.12 5.53 9.42
CA THR A 130 0.57 4.48 10.20
C THR A 130 1.21 5.03 11.47
N THR A 131 1.73 6.26 11.44
CA THR A 131 2.32 6.92 12.62
C THR A 131 1.24 7.32 13.63
N VAL A 132 0.11 7.86 13.18
CA VAL A 132 -1.06 8.15 14.01
C VAL A 132 -1.59 6.86 14.63
N GLY A 133 -1.84 5.82 13.84
CA GLY A 133 -2.31 4.52 14.32
C GLY A 133 -1.37 3.89 15.35
N SER A 134 -0.06 3.95 15.10
CA SER A 134 0.95 3.47 16.08
C SER A 134 0.92 4.27 17.38
N THR A 135 0.73 5.59 17.31
CA THR A 135 0.69 6.45 18.50
C THR A 135 -0.59 6.21 19.30
N LEU A 136 -1.73 6.06 18.64
CA LEU A 136 -2.99 5.78 19.30
C LEU A 136 -3.00 4.39 19.95
N LEU A 137 -2.36 3.39 19.33
CA LEU A 137 -2.15 2.07 19.95
C LEU A 137 -1.37 2.17 21.27
N LEU A 138 -0.32 2.99 21.32
CA LEU A 138 0.49 3.15 22.52
C LEU A 138 -0.22 3.93 23.64
N LEU A 139 -1.18 4.80 23.29
CA LEU A 139 -1.91 5.62 24.24
C LEU A 139 -3.21 4.96 24.75
N GLY A 140 -3.82 4.09 23.94
CA GLY A 140 -5.15 3.56 24.21
C GLY A 140 -5.17 2.37 25.16
N ARG A 141 -6.25 2.27 25.94
CA ARG A 141 -6.60 1.07 26.70
C ARG A 141 -7.76 0.40 25.98
N PHE A 142 -7.47 -0.69 25.27
CA PHE A 142 -8.48 -1.42 24.51
C PHE A 142 -8.82 -2.75 25.17
N ASP A 143 -10.10 -3.07 25.19
CA ASP A 143 -10.56 -4.39 25.61
C ASP A 143 -10.40 -5.38 24.44
N VAL A 144 -9.32 -6.14 24.49
CA VAL A 144 -8.96 -7.08 23.41
C VAL A 144 -9.76 -8.38 23.48
N SER A 145 -10.43 -8.65 24.62
CA SER A 145 -11.16 -9.91 24.83
C SER A 145 -12.30 -10.14 23.83
N GLN A 146 -12.79 -9.07 23.19
CA GLN A 146 -13.88 -9.12 22.22
C GLN A 146 -13.42 -9.50 20.80
N TYR A 147 -12.11 -9.46 20.52
CA TYR A 147 -11.57 -9.65 19.18
C TYR A 147 -10.75 -10.95 19.09
N GLY A 148 -11.18 -11.87 18.23
CA GLY A 148 -10.49 -13.16 18.03
C GLY A 148 -9.19 -13.07 17.23
N ASP A 149 -8.94 -11.96 16.52
CA ASP A 149 -7.74 -11.75 15.70
C ASP A 149 -7.39 -10.25 15.60
N VAL A 150 -6.11 -9.96 15.35
CA VAL A 150 -5.53 -8.61 15.24
C VAL A 150 -6.20 -7.82 14.11
N TYR A 151 -6.55 -8.48 12.99
CA TYR A 151 -7.25 -7.81 11.89
C TYR A 151 -8.64 -7.31 12.30
N HIS A 152 -9.38 -8.10 13.09
CA HIS A 152 -10.68 -7.70 13.61
C HIS A 152 -10.55 -6.59 14.66
N PHE A 153 -9.51 -6.67 15.50
CA PHE A 153 -9.17 -5.63 16.47
C PHE A 153 -8.88 -4.28 15.81
N LEU A 154 -7.98 -4.25 14.81
CA LEU A 154 -7.64 -3.05 14.05
C LEU A 154 -8.83 -2.48 13.30
N ARG A 155 -9.65 -3.34 12.69
CA ARG A 155 -10.87 -2.91 12.01
C ARG A 155 -11.90 -2.31 12.98
N GLY A 156 -12.00 -2.83 14.20
CA GLY A 156 -12.97 -2.37 15.20
C GLY A 156 -12.60 -1.04 15.85
N ASN A 157 -11.32 -0.87 16.21
CA ASN A 157 -10.87 0.29 17.00
C ASN A 157 -10.15 1.37 16.16
N PHE A 158 -9.60 1.00 15.01
CA PHE A 158 -8.72 1.84 14.18
C PHE A 158 -9.14 1.77 12.72
N LEU A 159 -10.46 1.79 12.46
CA LEU A 159 -10.99 1.56 11.12
C LEU A 159 -10.37 2.52 10.10
N MET A 160 -10.32 3.82 10.41
CA MET A 160 -9.79 4.83 9.50
C MET A 160 -8.31 4.60 9.22
N GLU A 161 -7.48 4.51 10.25
CA GLU A 161 -6.03 4.32 10.12
C GLU A 161 -5.70 3.01 9.39
N PHE A 162 -6.42 1.94 9.72
CA PHE A 162 -6.21 0.62 9.11
C PHE A 162 -6.58 0.62 7.63
N VAL A 163 -7.78 1.11 7.27
CA VAL A 163 -8.25 1.08 5.89
C VAL A 163 -7.48 2.08 5.03
N VAL A 164 -7.31 3.32 5.49
CA VAL A 164 -6.63 4.37 4.71
C VAL A 164 -5.16 4.04 4.50
N SER A 165 -4.43 3.59 5.53
CA SER A 165 -3.00 3.25 5.38
C SER A 165 -2.79 2.11 4.39
N ARG A 166 -3.56 1.03 4.50
CA ARG A 166 -3.44 -0.13 3.62
C ARG A 166 -3.87 0.21 2.20
N TRP A 167 -4.98 0.93 2.02
CA TRP A 167 -5.46 1.33 0.70
C TRP A 167 -4.45 2.24 0.00
N SER A 168 -3.97 3.27 0.72
CA SER A 168 -3.01 4.24 0.18
C SER A 168 -1.70 3.57 -0.24
N PHE A 169 -1.20 2.63 0.58
CA PHE A 169 0.00 1.87 0.25
C PHE A 169 -0.17 1.00 -1.00
N LEU A 170 -1.27 0.24 -1.10
CA LEU A 170 -1.51 -0.63 -2.25
C LEU A 170 -1.67 0.18 -3.53
N CYS A 171 -2.41 1.29 -3.48
CA CYS A 171 -2.57 2.20 -4.61
C CYS A 171 -1.24 2.89 -5.00
N SER A 172 -0.41 3.27 -4.02
CA SER A 172 0.88 3.90 -4.31
C SER A 172 1.84 2.95 -5.03
N VAL A 173 1.88 1.67 -4.66
CA VAL A 173 2.68 0.66 -5.36
C VAL A 173 2.27 0.55 -6.84
N GLN A 174 0.97 0.54 -7.12
CA GLN A 174 0.48 0.45 -8.51
C GLN A 174 0.83 1.69 -9.33
N LEU A 175 0.63 2.88 -8.76
CA LEU A 175 1.02 4.14 -9.41
C LEU A 175 2.54 4.24 -9.62
N PHE A 176 3.33 3.70 -8.69
CA PHE A 176 4.78 3.68 -8.80
C PHE A 176 5.26 2.83 -9.98
N LEU A 177 4.70 1.62 -10.13
CA LEU A 177 5.00 0.74 -11.28
C LEU A 177 4.60 1.39 -12.60
N LEU A 178 3.46 2.09 -12.62
CA LEU A 178 3.04 2.86 -13.79
C LEU A 178 4.01 4.02 -14.10
N ALA A 179 4.51 4.72 -13.08
CA ALA A 179 5.52 5.75 -13.26
C ALA A 179 6.83 5.17 -13.82
N ILE A 180 7.30 4.03 -13.31
CA ILE A 180 8.49 3.34 -13.82
C ILE A 180 8.30 2.94 -15.28
N MET A 181 7.15 2.35 -15.64
CA MET A 181 6.86 1.98 -17.03
C MET A 181 6.97 3.20 -17.96
N ASN A 182 6.32 4.31 -17.61
CA ASN A 182 6.38 5.52 -18.43
C ASN A 182 7.79 6.10 -18.49
N ARG A 183 8.55 6.05 -17.38
CA ARG A 183 9.95 6.48 -17.36
C ARG A 183 10.78 5.69 -18.36
N VAL A 184 10.68 4.36 -18.35
CA VAL A 184 11.42 3.50 -19.30
C VAL A 184 11.05 3.83 -20.75
N LEU A 185 9.76 4.03 -21.03
CA LEU A 185 9.31 4.39 -22.39
C LEU A 185 9.88 5.74 -22.87
N LEU A 186 9.97 6.72 -21.98
CA LEU A 186 10.49 8.07 -22.28
C LEU A 186 12.03 8.10 -22.33
N GLU A 187 12.71 7.47 -21.36
CA GLU A 187 14.17 7.53 -21.21
C GLU A 187 14.91 6.83 -22.36
N PHE A 188 14.32 5.79 -22.95
CA PHE A 188 14.89 5.07 -24.09
C PHE A 188 14.31 5.49 -25.46
N ASP A 189 13.50 6.55 -25.50
CA ASP A 189 12.83 7.05 -26.71
C ASP A 189 12.05 5.95 -27.46
N LEU A 190 11.43 5.01 -26.73
CA LEU A 190 10.77 3.84 -27.33
C LEU A 190 9.49 4.19 -28.08
N LEU A 191 9.00 5.42 -27.92
CA LEU A 191 7.80 5.93 -28.61
C LEU A 191 8.09 6.45 -30.03
N LYS A 192 9.36 6.57 -30.43
CA LYS A 192 9.74 6.97 -31.80
C LYS A 192 9.33 5.91 -32.83
N PRO A 193 8.95 6.31 -34.06
CA PRO A 193 8.34 5.41 -35.06
C PRO A 193 9.19 4.18 -35.42
N GLY A 194 10.52 4.25 -35.31
CA GLY A 194 11.41 3.10 -35.56
C GLY A 194 11.54 2.09 -34.41
N ARG A 195 11.14 2.46 -33.18
CA ARG A 195 11.30 1.62 -31.96
C ARG A 195 9.97 1.24 -31.31
N ARG A 196 8.85 1.65 -31.91
CA ARG A 196 7.52 1.52 -31.34
C ARG A 196 7.13 0.08 -31.00
N THR A 197 7.53 -0.90 -31.81
CA THR A 197 7.25 -2.32 -31.53
C THR A 197 7.90 -2.79 -30.23
N ILE A 198 9.14 -2.37 -29.97
CA ILE A 198 9.86 -2.67 -28.73
C ILE A 198 9.19 -1.95 -27.56
N GLY A 199 8.81 -0.67 -27.74
CA GLY A 199 8.06 0.09 -26.73
C GLY A 199 6.73 -0.57 -26.35
N LEU A 200 5.98 -1.08 -27.34
CA LEU A 200 4.73 -1.80 -27.10
C LEU A 200 4.96 -3.12 -26.35
N LEU A 201 6.02 -3.85 -26.69
CA LEU A 201 6.38 -5.08 -25.98
C LEU A 201 6.71 -4.81 -24.50
N VAL A 202 7.53 -3.78 -24.23
CA VAL A 202 7.88 -3.36 -22.86
C VAL A 202 6.63 -2.91 -22.10
N ALA A 203 5.77 -2.09 -22.73
CA ALA A 203 4.53 -1.65 -22.12
C ALA A 203 3.60 -2.83 -21.81
N ALA A 204 3.44 -3.79 -22.72
CA ALA A 204 2.62 -4.97 -22.50
C ALA A 204 3.16 -5.85 -21.35
N ALA A 205 4.48 -6.05 -21.28
CA ALA A 205 5.11 -6.78 -20.19
C ALA A 205 4.90 -6.11 -18.83
N MET A 206 5.12 -4.79 -18.75
CA MET A 206 4.90 -4.01 -17.52
C MET A 206 3.42 -3.99 -17.11
N MET A 207 2.50 -3.87 -18.06
CA MET A 207 1.06 -3.96 -17.78
C MET A 207 0.66 -5.34 -17.29
N GLY A 208 1.26 -6.42 -17.84
CA GLY A 208 1.08 -7.77 -17.35
C GLY A 208 1.55 -7.93 -15.90
N LEU A 209 2.70 -7.35 -15.54
CA LEU A 209 3.21 -7.33 -14.17
C LEU A 209 2.26 -6.57 -13.23
N ILE A 210 1.83 -5.36 -13.62
CA ILE A 210 0.87 -4.55 -12.85
C ILE A 210 -0.43 -5.33 -12.62
N ALA A 211 -0.98 -5.95 -13.67
CA ALA A 211 -2.19 -6.76 -13.57
C ALA A 211 -2.00 -7.98 -12.66
N HIS A 212 -0.84 -8.64 -12.73
CA HIS A 212 -0.51 -9.77 -11.85
C HIS A 212 -0.41 -9.31 -10.38
N CYS A 213 0.27 -8.21 -10.09
CA CYS A 213 0.33 -7.64 -8.75
C CYS A 213 -1.07 -7.27 -8.23
N LEU A 214 -1.91 -6.65 -9.08
CA LEU A 214 -3.28 -6.29 -8.70
C LEU A 214 -4.14 -7.53 -8.43
N SER A 215 -3.99 -8.59 -9.22
CA SER A 215 -4.65 -9.87 -9.00
C SER A 215 -4.21 -10.49 -7.66
N TYR A 216 -2.90 -10.53 -7.39
CA TYR A 216 -2.37 -11.02 -6.13
C TYR A 216 -2.90 -10.23 -4.93
N ILE A 217 -2.93 -8.90 -5.02
CA ILE A 217 -3.51 -8.05 -3.98
C ILE A 217 -4.97 -8.43 -3.75
N ASN A 218 -5.79 -8.53 -4.80
CA ASN A 218 -7.20 -8.89 -4.64
C ASN A 218 -7.39 -10.27 -3.99
N THR A 219 -6.53 -11.26 -4.28
CA THR A 219 -6.61 -12.59 -3.65
C THR A 219 -6.13 -12.63 -2.20
N THR A 220 -5.41 -11.61 -1.74
CA THR A 220 -4.80 -11.55 -0.39
C THR A 220 -5.46 -10.53 0.53
N LEU A 221 -6.57 -9.91 0.10
CA LEU A 221 -7.37 -9.02 0.94
C LEU A 221 -8.29 -9.87 1.84
N ASN A 222 -7.95 -9.97 3.13
CA ASN A 222 -8.74 -10.75 4.10
C ASN A 222 -10.10 -10.11 4.42
N CYS A 223 -10.17 -8.78 4.50
CA CYS A 223 -11.38 -8.06 4.94
C CYS A 223 -12.26 -7.55 3.79
N TRP A 224 -11.79 -7.66 2.55
CA TRP A 224 -12.45 -7.08 1.38
C TRP A 224 -12.40 -8.02 0.19
N PRO A 225 -13.49 -8.10 -0.60
CA PRO A 225 -13.52 -8.96 -1.78
C PRO A 225 -12.55 -8.48 -2.89
N ASN A 226 -12.29 -7.18 -2.95
CA ASN A 226 -11.38 -6.58 -3.92
C ASN A 226 -10.99 -5.16 -3.51
N LEU A 227 -9.97 -4.61 -4.17
CA LEU A 227 -9.46 -3.26 -3.94
C LEU A 227 -10.51 -2.17 -4.21
N LEU A 228 -11.43 -2.38 -5.16
CA LEU A 228 -12.48 -1.40 -5.47
C LEU A 228 -13.48 -1.25 -4.31
N TYR A 229 -13.86 -2.37 -3.67
CA TYR A 229 -14.70 -2.35 -2.49
C TYR A 229 -13.99 -1.65 -1.32
N MET A 230 -12.69 -1.89 -1.16
CA MET A 230 -11.88 -1.16 -0.17
C MET A 230 -11.87 0.36 -0.45
N THR A 231 -11.78 0.79 -1.71
CA THR A 231 -11.90 2.21 -2.11
C THR A 231 -13.24 2.80 -1.69
N LYS A 232 -14.36 2.06 -1.88
CA LYS A 232 -15.68 2.53 -1.44
C LYS A 232 -15.70 2.77 0.07
N GLN A 233 -15.14 1.84 0.85
CA GLN A 233 -15.09 2.00 2.29
C GLN A 233 -14.21 3.18 2.73
N VAL A 234 -13.10 3.46 2.04
CA VAL A 234 -12.31 4.67 2.31
C VAL A 234 -13.16 5.93 2.12
N VAL A 235 -13.97 5.99 1.07
CA VAL A 235 -14.86 7.13 0.81
C VAL A 235 -15.92 7.25 1.91
N GLU A 236 -16.57 6.15 2.27
CA GLU A 236 -17.58 6.11 3.34
C GLU A 236 -17.01 6.60 4.68
N VAL A 237 -15.87 6.03 5.11
CA VAL A 237 -15.20 6.41 6.37
C VAL A 237 -14.75 7.87 6.34
N SER A 238 -14.34 8.41 5.18
CA SER A 238 -13.94 9.81 5.05
C SER A 238 -15.11 10.79 5.05
N THR A 239 -16.34 10.33 4.77
CA THR A 239 -17.55 11.16 4.80
C THR A 239 -18.21 11.22 6.17
N GLU A 240 -17.93 10.23 7.03
CA GLU A 240 -18.50 10.14 8.38
C GLU A 240 -17.65 10.88 9.44
N SER A 241 -16.40 11.21 9.12
CA SER A 241 -15.45 11.94 9.99
C SER A 241 -15.54 13.45 9.83
#